data_AF-A0A2I0JKC5-F1
#
_entry.id   AF-A0A2I0JKC5-F1
#
_cell.length_a   1.000
_cell.length_b   1.000
_cell.length_c   1.000
_cell.angle_alpha   90.00
_cell.angle_beta   90.00
_cell.angle_gamma   90.00
#
_symmetry.space_group_name_H-M   'P 1'
#
loop_
_entity.id
_entity.type
_entity.pdbx_description
1 polymer ?
#
loop_
_entity_poly.entity_id
_entity_poly.type
_entity_poly.pdbx_seq_one_letter_code
_entity_poly.pdbx_strand_id
1 'polypeptide(L)'
;MGEVQIFSGHRQRSPLRRPIWILVLICLVTVFLFWAYTYHPRSSSGCYIFSAKGCKGISVWLPPAPVREYTDEEVASRIVIQDILYTPSIERKNPKIAFMFLSPGSLPFEMLWDKFFQGHEGRFSVYVHASKDKPVHVSRYFVNREIRSDQ
;
A
#
# COMPACT_ATOMS: atom_id res chain seq x y z
N MET A 1 64.03 -13.90 50.55
CA MET A 1 63.24 -13.41 49.39
C MET A 1 61.96 -14.22 49.38
N GLY A 2 60.78 -13.81 49.81
CA GLY A 2 60.18 -12.55 50.24
C GLY A 2 58.68 -12.77 50.01
N GLU A 3 57.94 -13.09 51.08
CA GLU A 3 56.49 -13.37 51.04
C GLU A 3 55.72 -12.15 50.54
N VAL A 4 54.88 -12.31 49.52
CA VAL A 4 54.03 -11.24 49.02
C VAL A 4 52.72 -11.28 49.78
N GLN A 5 52.55 -10.32 50.69
CA GLN A 5 51.32 -10.08 51.43
C GLN A 5 50.17 -9.75 50.47
N ILE A 6 49.09 -10.52 50.56
CA ILE A 6 47.82 -10.26 49.85
C ILE A 6 47.05 -9.23 50.68
N PHE A 7 47.06 -7.97 50.24
CA PHE A 7 46.18 -6.94 50.78
C PHE A 7 44.77 -7.11 50.20
N SER A 8 43.82 -7.52 51.04
CA SER A 8 42.40 -7.64 50.71
C SER A 8 41.73 -6.25 50.66
N GLY A 9 41.61 -5.69 49.47
CA GLY A 9 40.81 -4.49 49.23
C GLY A 9 39.31 -4.79 49.26
N HIS A 10 38.62 -4.41 50.33
CA HIS A 10 37.16 -4.43 50.42
C HIS A 10 36.58 -3.38 49.46
N ARG A 11 36.18 -3.79 48.24
CA ARG A 11 35.43 -2.94 47.31
C ARG A 11 33.97 -2.85 47.77
N GLN A 12 33.67 -1.81 48.54
CA GLN A 12 32.31 -1.28 48.68
C GLN A 12 31.78 -0.91 47.28
N ARG A 13 30.80 -1.68 46.80
CA ARG A 13 30.11 -1.44 45.53
C ARG A 13 28.99 -0.43 45.81
N SER A 14 29.19 0.81 45.39
CA SER A 14 28.14 1.83 45.43
C SER A 14 26.92 1.35 44.62
N PRO A 15 25.69 1.58 45.09
CA PRO A 15 24.50 1.19 44.35
C PRO A 15 24.47 2.00 43.07
N LEU A 16 24.70 1.31 41.96
CA LEU A 16 24.60 1.83 40.61
C LEU A 16 23.17 2.35 40.46
N ARG A 17 22.97 3.66 40.68
CA ARG A 17 21.71 4.38 40.38
C ARG A 17 21.41 4.07 38.93
N ARG A 18 20.55 3.08 38.71
CA ARG A 18 20.14 2.65 37.39
C ARG A 18 19.62 3.89 36.67
N PRO A 19 20.02 4.14 35.42
CA PRO A 19 19.70 5.37 34.73
C PRO A 19 18.24 5.35 34.30
N ILE A 20 17.32 5.47 35.27
CA ILE A 20 15.88 5.54 35.09
C ILE A 20 15.54 6.67 34.10
N TRP A 21 16.32 7.75 34.12
CA TRP A 21 16.25 8.86 33.17
C TRP A 21 16.39 8.43 31.71
N ILE A 22 17.23 7.44 31.39
CA ILE A 22 17.38 6.94 30.02
C ILE A 22 16.11 6.20 29.59
N LEU A 23 15.53 5.37 30.47
CA LEU A 23 14.28 4.68 30.18
C LEU A 23 13.11 5.66 29.98
N VAL A 24 13.04 6.70 30.80
CA VAL A 24 12.02 7.76 30.67
C VAL A 24 12.21 8.51 29.35
N LEU A 25 13.44 8.85 28.98
CA LEU A 25 13.74 9.56 27.74
C LEU A 25 13.38 8.72 26.51
N ILE A 26 13.70 7.42 26.53
CA ILE A 26 13.31 6.49 25.45
C ILE A 26 11.79 6.39 25.34
N CYS A 27 11.07 6.25 26.46
CA CYS A 27 9.61 6.22 26.45
C CYS A 27 9.00 7.51 25.90
N LEU A 28 9.57 8.67 26.24
CA LEU A 28 9.09 9.96 25.74
C LEU A 28 9.28 10.06 24.22
N VAL A 29 10.45 9.63 23.71
CA VAL A 29 10.73 9.62 22.27
C VAL A 29 9.82 8.64 21.53
N THR A 30 9.59 7.43 22.04
CA THR A 30 8.71 6.44 21.38
C THR A 30 7.26 6.87 21.37
N VAL A 31 6.76 7.46 22.47
CA VAL A 31 5.43 8.05 22.53
C VAL A 31 5.34 9.20 21.51
N PHE A 32 6.29 10.13 21.48
CA PHE A 32 6.29 11.22 20.49
C PHE A 32 6.24 10.72 19.04
N LEU A 33 7.04 9.70 18.70
CA LEU A 33 7.04 9.09 17.38
C LEU A 33 5.71 8.36 17.08
N PHE A 34 5.15 7.66 18.05
CA PHE A 34 3.86 6.99 17.92
C PHE A 34 2.73 8.00 17.75
N TRP A 35 2.74 9.12 18.49
CA TRP A 35 1.80 10.22 18.30
C TRP A 35 1.99 10.87 16.92
N ALA A 36 3.22 11.15 16.47
CA ALA A 36 3.46 11.67 15.12
C ALA A 36 3.00 10.70 14.01
N TYR A 37 3.10 9.39 14.25
CA TYR A 37 2.67 8.35 13.31
C TYR A 37 1.14 8.16 13.30
N THR A 38 0.50 8.15 14.47
CA THR A 38 -0.96 7.95 14.61
C THR A 38 -1.77 9.22 14.35
N TYR A 39 -1.18 10.39 14.61
CA TYR A 39 -1.70 11.71 14.22
C TYR A 39 -1.16 12.15 12.85
N HIS A 40 -0.88 11.19 11.95
CA HIS A 40 -0.68 11.51 10.54
C HIS A 40 -1.89 12.33 10.06
N PRO A 41 -1.69 13.59 9.65
CA PRO A 41 -2.77 14.55 9.56
C PRO A 41 -3.71 14.14 8.44
N ARG A 42 -4.90 13.66 8.82
CA ARG A 42 -6.06 13.59 7.93
C ARG A 42 -6.71 14.97 7.77
N SER A 43 -5.94 16.04 7.87
CA SER A 43 -6.32 17.40 7.49
C SER A 43 -5.24 17.99 6.59
N SER A 44 -5.70 18.64 5.51
CA SER A 44 -4.97 19.27 4.40
C SER A 44 -3.92 20.34 4.78
N SER A 45 -3.46 20.41 6.03
CA SER A 45 -2.55 21.42 6.57
C SER A 45 -1.08 20.96 6.65
N GLY A 46 -0.78 19.68 6.39
CA GLY A 46 0.59 19.15 6.41
C GLY A 46 1.43 19.40 5.15
N CYS A 47 0.84 19.86 4.04
CA CYS A 47 1.59 20.08 2.78
C CYS A 47 2.55 21.30 2.86
N TYR A 48 2.46 22.13 3.91
CA TYR A 48 3.23 23.38 4.01
C TYR A 48 4.65 23.25 4.56
N ILE A 49 5.00 22.17 5.29
CA ILE A 49 6.30 22.11 5.98
C ILE A 49 7.42 21.44 5.15
N PHE A 50 7.11 20.49 4.26
CA PHE A 50 8.12 19.87 3.40
C PHE A 50 7.94 20.11 1.90
N SER A 51 6.83 20.71 1.44
CA SER A 51 6.69 21.03 0.02
C SER A 51 5.57 22.03 -0.28
N ALA A 52 5.83 23.32 -0.10
CA ALA A 52 4.97 24.38 -0.67
C ALA A 52 4.86 24.31 -2.21
N LYS A 53 5.65 23.46 -2.86
CA LYS A 53 5.61 23.18 -4.32
C LYS A 53 5.00 21.81 -4.66
N GLY A 54 4.68 20.94 -3.72
CA GLY A 54 4.35 19.53 -3.98
C GLY A 54 2.89 19.26 -4.36
N CYS A 55 1.93 19.95 -3.74
CA CYS A 55 0.50 19.68 -3.97
C CYS A 55 -0.11 20.47 -5.16
N LYS A 56 0.58 21.52 -5.65
CA LYS A 56 0.18 22.34 -6.83
C LYS A 56 1.25 22.45 -7.91
N GLY A 57 2.49 22.00 -7.67
CA GLY A 57 3.59 22.18 -8.62
C GLY A 57 3.44 21.37 -9.90
N ILE A 58 2.71 20.25 -9.85
CA ILE A 58 2.47 19.42 -11.03
C ILE A 58 1.65 20.19 -12.08
N SER A 59 0.58 20.88 -11.68
CA SER A 59 -0.24 21.70 -12.59
C SER A 59 0.42 23.00 -13.05
N VAL A 60 1.44 23.49 -12.34
CA VAL A 60 2.17 24.72 -12.69
C VAL A 60 3.29 24.46 -13.72
N TRP A 61 3.81 23.23 -13.76
CA TRP A 61 4.88 22.85 -14.69
C TRP A 61 4.38 22.20 -15.98
N LEU A 62 3.12 21.76 -16.01
CA LEU A 62 2.47 21.29 -17.22
C LEU A 62 2.11 22.49 -18.10
N PRO A 63 2.58 22.56 -19.37
CA PRO A 63 2.05 23.54 -20.30
C PRO A 63 0.54 23.38 -20.37
N PRO A 64 -0.24 24.48 -20.47
CA PRO A 64 -1.69 24.37 -20.65
C PRO A 64 -1.95 23.45 -21.83
N ALA A 65 -2.86 22.49 -21.65
CA ALA A 65 -3.25 21.60 -22.73
C ALA A 65 -3.59 22.48 -23.95
N PRO A 66 -3.00 22.23 -25.13
CA PRO A 66 -3.26 23.05 -26.30
C PRO A 66 -4.77 23.08 -26.52
N VAL A 67 -5.30 24.28 -26.76
CA VAL A 67 -6.73 24.47 -27.08
C VAL A 67 -6.93 23.89 -28.48
N ARG A 68 -7.10 22.57 -28.54
CA ARG A 68 -7.48 21.81 -29.72
C ARG A 68 -9.00 21.67 -29.68
N GLU A 69 -9.65 21.92 -30.82
CA GLU A 69 -11.04 21.52 -31.02
C GLU A 69 -11.11 19.99 -31.04
N TYR A 70 -11.91 19.44 -30.12
CA TYR A 70 -12.18 18.00 -30.08
C TYR A 70 -13.15 17.66 -31.19
N THR A 71 -12.97 16.50 -31.79
CA THR A 71 -13.94 15.95 -32.74
C THR A 71 -15.19 15.46 -32.00
N ASP A 72 -16.32 15.36 -32.70
CA ASP A 72 -17.58 14.95 -32.08
C ASP A 72 -17.48 13.57 -31.40
N GLU A 73 -16.69 12.64 -31.97
CA GLU A 73 -16.41 11.34 -31.37
C GLU A 73 -15.56 11.42 -30.09
N GLU A 74 -14.57 12.31 -30.05
CA GLU A 74 -13.78 12.56 -28.84
C GLU A 74 -14.65 13.17 -27.74
N VAL A 75 -15.50 14.14 -28.09
CA VAL A 75 -16.46 14.74 -27.16
C VAL A 75 -17.42 13.68 -26.63
N ALA A 76 -18.00 12.87 -27.50
CA ALA A 76 -18.90 11.80 -27.11
C ALA A 76 -18.21 10.82 -26.13
N SER A 77 -16.98 10.39 -26.43
CA SER A 77 -16.22 9.50 -25.54
C SER A 77 -15.96 10.11 -24.16
N ARG A 78 -15.67 11.42 -24.10
CA ARG A 78 -15.44 12.14 -22.86
C ARG A 78 -16.70 12.23 -22.02
N ILE A 79 -17.84 12.54 -22.64
CA ILE A 79 -19.13 12.65 -21.95
C ILE A 79 -19.56 11.28 -21.41
N VAL A 80 -19.39 10.20 -22.18
CA VAL A 80 -19.69 8.85 -21.71
C VAL A 80 -18.83 8.46 -20.50
N ILE A 81 -17.51 8.68 -20.57
CA ILE A 81 -16.62 8.40 -19.45
C ILE A 81 -17.01 9.24 -18.23
N GLN A 82 -17.30 10.52 -18.45
CA GLN A 82 -17.71 11.44 -17.39
C GLN A 82 -19.01 10.94 -16.72
N ASP A 83 -20.02 10.58 -17.49
CA ASP A 83 -21.29 10.06 -16.99
C ASP A 83 -21.10 8.77 -16.17
N ILE A 84 -20.26 7.84 -16.65
CA ILE A 84 -19.89 6.62 -15.90
C ILE A 84 -19.23 6.97 -14.56
N LEU A 85 -18.34 7.96 -14.53
CA LEU A 85 -17.64 8.38 -13.31
C LEU A 85 -18.56 9.11 -12.31
N TYR A 86 -19.56 9.84 -12.81
CA TYR A 86 -20.56 10.52 -11.97
C TYR A 86 -21.78 9.66 -11.64
N THR A 87 -21.89 8.48 -12.24
CA THR A 87 -22.95 7.52 -11.92
C THR A 87 -22.83 7.13 -10.45
N PRO A 88 -23.89 7.29 -9.64
CA PRO A 88 -23.84 6.98 -8.22
C PRO A 88 -23.59 5.48 -8.00
N SER A 89 -22.66 5.14 -7.11
CA SER A 89 -22.40 3.75 -6.77
C SER A 89 -23.60 3.14 -6.04
N ILE A 90 -24.22 2.14 -6.64
CA ILE A 90 -25.28 1.36 -5.99
C ILE A 90 -24.64 0.55 -4.86
N GLU A 91 -24.90 0.96 -3.62
CA GLU A 91 -24.46 0.20 -2.45
C GLU A 91 -25.20 -1.13 -2.38
N ARG A 92 -24.50 -2.22 -2.70
CA ARG A 92 -25.02 -3.57 -2.54
C ARG A 92 -24.79 -4.05 -1.12
N LYS A 93 -25.77 -4.74 -0.53
CA LYS A 93 -25.67 -5.39 0.79
C LYS A 93 -24.44 -6.30 0.93
N ASN A 94 -23.99 -6.90 -0.18
CA ASN A 94 -22.79 -7.72 -0.26
C ASN A 94 -21.89 -7.20 -1.39
N PRO A 95 -20.93 -6.29 -1.11
CA PRO A 95 -20.00 -5.82 -2.11
C PRO A 95 -19.08 -6.96 -2.55
N LYS A 96 -18.86 -7.07 -3.86
CA LYS A 96 -18.04 -8.11 -4.49
C LYS A 96 -16.92 -7.45 -5.29
N ILE A 97 -15.69 -7.90 -5.08
CA ILE A 97 -14.50 -7.34 -5.77
C ILE A 97 -14.22 -8.16 -7.03
N ALA A 98 -14.01 -7.49 -8.16
CA ALA A 98 -13.56 -8.13 -9.39
C ALA A 98 -12.05 -8.01 -9.54
N PHE A 99 -11.35 -9.15 -9.57
CA PHE A 99 -9.93 -9.23 -9.87
C PHE A 99 -9.75 -9.59 -11.35
N MET A 100 -9.00 -8.77 -12.08
CA MET A 100 -8.65 -9.00 -13.47
C MET A 100 -7.14 -9.17 -13.58
N PHE A 101 -6.71 -10.36 -13.99
CA PHE A 101 -5.31 -10.69 -14.19
C PHE A 101 -4.99 -10.63 -15.68
N LEU A 102 -4.05 -9.77 -16.05
CA LEU A 102 -3.52 -9.69 -17.41
C LEU A 102 -2.14 -10.35 -17.42
N SER A 103 -2.04 -11.51 -18.05
CA SER A 103 -0.79 -12.27 -18.16
C SER A 103 -0.47 -12.64 -19.61
N PRO A 104 0.79 -12.91 -19.96
CA PRO A 104 1.10 -13.46 -21.28
C PRO A 104 0.75 -14.93 -21.42
N GLY A 105 0.67 -15.69 -20.32
CA GLY A 105 0.35 -17.12 -20.28
C GLY A 105 -0.16 -17.51 -18.89
N SER A 106 0.34 -18.62 -18.33
CA SER A 106 0.01 -19.07 -16.97
C SER A 106 0.26 -18.00 -15.91
N LEU A 107 -0.63 -17.93 -14.92
CA LEU A 107 -0.60 -16.88 -13.91
C LEU A 107 0.62 -17.05 -12.98
N PRO A 108 1.51 -16.04 -12.87
CA PRO A 108 2.60 -16.11 -11.92
C PRO A 108 2.06 -16.11 -10.49
N PHE A 109 2.70 -16.89 -9.61
CA PHE A 109 2.35 -17.02 -8.20
C PHE A 109 0.91 -17.51 -7.94
N GLU A 110 0.35 -18.34 -8.82
CA GLU A 110 -1.02 -18.86 -8.67
C GLU A 110 -1.28 -19.50 -7.29
N MET A 111 -0.31 -20.22 -6.72
CA MET A 111 -0.42 -20.80 -5.37
C MET A 111 -0.48 -19.75 -4.25
N LEU A 112 0.14 -18.60 -4.42
CA LEU A 112 0.04 -17.51 -3.44
C LEU A 112 -1.36 -16.90 -3.48
N TRP A 113 -1.88 -16.68 -4.69
CA TRP A 113 -3.24 -16.19 -4.88
C TRP A 113 -4.29 -17.18 -4.39
N ASP A 114 -4.06 -18.48 -4.53
CA ASP A 114 -4.93 -19.52 -3.97
C ASP A 114 -5.10 -19.36 -2.46
N LYS A 115 -4.00 -19.16 -1.73
CA LYS A 115 -4.03 -18.87 -0.29
C LYS A 115 -4.70 -17.55 0.04
N PHE A 116 -4.51 -16.53 -0.81
CA PHE A 116 -5.17 -15.23 -0.63
C PHE A 116 -6.68 -15.33 -0.79
N PHE A 117 -7.18 -16.17 -1.70
CA PHE A 117 -8.62 -16.32 -1.95
C PHE A 117 -9.32 -17.31 -1.01
N GLN A 118 -8.55 -18.14 -0.30
CA GLN A 118 -9.07 -19.10 0.66
C GLN A 118 -9.85 -18.43 1.80
N GLY A 119 -11.10 -18.86 2.01
CA GLY A 119 -11.98 -18.33 3.06
C GLY A 119 -12.71 -17.02 2.69
N HIS A 120 -12.55 -16.54 1.46
CA HIS A 120 -13.21 -15.34 0.95
C HIS A 120 -14.25 -15.64 -0.14
N GLU A 121 -14.74 -16.87 -0.22
CA GLU A 121 -15.68 -17.31 -1.23
C GLU A 121 -16.95 -16.44 -1.26
N GLY A 122 -17.43 -16.09 -2.46
CA GLY A 122 -18.61 -15.24 -2.65
C GLY A 122 -18.36 -13.74 -2.52
N ARG A 123 -17.19 -13.30 -2.02
CA ARG A 123 -16.81 -11.87 -1.89
C ARG A 123 -15.98 -11.37 -3.07
N PHE A 124 -15.62 -12.24 -4.01
CA PHE A 124 -14.83 -11.87 -5.17
C PHE A 124 -15.24 -12.63 -6.45
N SER A 125 -14.84 -12.08 -7.60
CA SER A 125 -14.82 -12.75 -8.90
C SER A 125 -13.45 -12.59 -9.53
N VAL A 126 -12.96 -13.64 -10.17
CA VAL A 126 -11.67 -13.67 -10.84
C VAL A 126 -11.89 -13.77 -12.35
N TYR A 127 -11.15 -12.96 -13.10
CA TYR A 127 -11.06 -12.99 -14.54
C TYR A 127 -9.59 -13.02 -14.94
N VAL A 128 -9.24 -13.90 -15.88
CA VAL A 128 -7.87 -14.06 -16.36
C VAL A 128 -7.86 -13.81 -17.86
N HIS A 129 -7.03 -12.90 -18.32
CA HIS A 129 -6.79 -12.68 -19.74
C HIS A 129 -5.33 -13.03 -20.06
N ALA A 130 -5.14 -14.04 -20.89
CA ALA A 130 -3.84 -14.51 -21.33
C ALA A 130 -3.62 -14.13 -22.80
N SER A 131 -2.56 -13.38 -23.10
CA SER A 131 -2.37 -12.81 -24.45
C SER A 131 -1.64 -13.72 -25.45
N LYS A 132 -0.85 -14.70 -25.00
CA LYS A 132 -0.07 -15.59 -25.89
C LYS A 132 -0.46 -17.05 -25.73
N ASP A 133 -0.26 -17.59 -24.53
CA ASP A 133 -0.41 -19.01 -24.27
C ASP A 133 -1.69 -19.29 -23.48
N LYS A 134 -2.33 -20.43 -23.76
CA LYS A 134 -3.45 -20.89 -22.93
C LYS A 134 -2.92 -21.28 -21.54
N PRO A 135 -3.33 -20.59 -20.46
CA PRO A 135 -2.81 -20.87 -19.13
C PRO A 135 -3.31 -22.22 -18.64
N VAL A 136 -2.47 -22.95 -17.92
CA VAL A 136 -2.87 -24.16 -17.20
C VAL A 136 -2.99 -23.80 -15.73
N HIS A 137 -4.23 -23.83 -15.24
CA HIS A 137 -4.54 -23.48 -13.86
C HIS A 137 -4.49 -24.71 -12.95
N VAL A 138 -3.84 -24.55 -11.80
CA VAL A 138 -3.70 -25.55 -10.74
C VAL A 138 -4.71 -25.29 -9.62
N SER A 139 -4.99 -24.03 -9.33
CA SER A 139 -5.92 -23.61 -8.29
C SER A 139 -7.35 -23.54 -8.82
N ARG A 140 -8.28 -24.03 -7.99
CA ARG A 140 -9.72 -24.04 -8.28
C ARG A 140 -10.32 -22.65 -8.56
N TYR A 141 -9.68 -21.57 -8.10
CA TYR A 141 -10.21 -20.22 -8.28
C TYR A 141 -10.03 -19.69 -9.70
N PHE A 142 -9.07 -20.24 -10.44
CA PHE A 142 -8.71 -19.77 -11.78
C PHE A 142 -9.23 -20.69 -12.89
N VAL A 143 -9.65 -21.91 -12.56
CA VAL A 143 -10.26 -22.84 -13.51
C VAL A 143 -11.50 -22.21 -14.17
N ASN A 144 -11.53 -22.24 -15.52
CA ASN A 144 -12.60 -21.66 -16.34
C ASN A 144 -12.85 -20.15 -16.11
N ARG A 145 -11.82 -19.40 -15.71
CA ARG A 145 -11.88 -17.94 -15.57
C ARG A 145 -11.20 -17.17 -16.70
N GLU A 146 -10.79 -17.90 -17.75
CA GLU A 146 -10.10 -17.34 -18.91
C GLU A 146 -11.06 -16.56 -19.81
N ILE A 147 -10.69 -15.31 -20.13
CA ILE A 147 -11.30 -14.46 -21.15
C ILE A 147 -10.39 -14.53 -22.37
N ARG A 148 -10.88 -15.13 -23.45
CA ARG A 148 -10.16 -15.20 -24.72
C ARG A 148 -10.05 -13.80 -25.31
N SER A 149 -8.89 -13.47 -25.89
CA SER A 149 -8.86 -12.41 -26.90
C SER A 149 -9.63 -12.92 -28.11
N ASP A 150 -10.59 -12.13 -28.57
CA ASP A 150 -11.19 -12.31 -29.89
C ASP A 150 -10.04 -12.24 -30.90
N GLN A 151 -9.77 -13.33 -31.59
CA GLN A 151 -8.84 -13.35 -32.73
C GLN A 151 -9.63 -12.97 -33.98
#